data_AF-R6CMS3-F1
#
_entry.id   AF-R6CMS3-F1
#
_cell.length_a   1.000
_cell.length_b   1.000
_cell.length_c   1.000
_cell.angle_alpha   90.00
_cell.angle_beta   90.00
_cell.angle_gamma   90.00
#
_symmetry.space_group_name_H-M   'P 1'
#
loop_
_entity.id
_entity.type
_entity.pdbx_description
1 polymer ?
#
loop_
_entity_poly.entity_id
_entity_poly.type
_entity_poly.pdbx_seq_one_letter_code
_entity_poly.pdbx_strand_id
1 'polypeptide(L)'
;MKTRNAEEHISDIDADKNKRRTAFIKFASSAVLLCLIIFVYTFAWFTMNKNADVTGGDMKSVSLPFELKTEGTEGFLDSCLDSSYKRLGADSGVLTTADGQSIQWLVTKENNANNYKDSETNEDDTGIHPGSHGTLRFWIVPKEQQTIKVNYNLKITPYKKQYPTDSNGKTDYDAEPSPVALGESDKTLAAYVDSHILFFRHHDGKYYSDMIDDDFEEEIKFAENSDGELQPCEVTVYWVWPETLGEAVLENSSKGVISQTINGTNEVLKKLNKDPGGFLKGYYGESKLTQDDITKNYSRLSIQYNNADEDIGDYIMFLMAEMTVSPVNSVN
;
A
#
# COMPACT_ATOMS: atom_id res chain seq x y z
N MET A 1 -75.49 -14.20 4.28
CA MET A 1 -74.43 -13.18 4.17
C MET A 1 -73.42 -13.32 5.32
N LYS A 2 -72.80 -14.51 5.50
CA LYS A 2 -71.84 -14.75 6.60
C LYS A 2 -70.65 -15.66 6.22
N THR A 3 -70.64 -16.21 5.01
CA THR A 3 -69.57 -17.09 4.49
C THR A 3 -68.57 -16.37 3.57
N ARG A 4 -68.98 -15.30 2.86
CA ARG A 4 -68.07 -14.51 1.99
C ARG A 4 -66.92 -13.82 2.75
N ASN A 5 -67.15 -13.36 3.98
CA ASN A 5 -66.12 -12.68 4.77
C ASN A 5 -65.07 -13.64 5.35
N ALA A 6 -65.35 -14.95 5.45
CA ALA A 6 -64.38 -15.90 5.99
C ALA A 6 -63.39 -16.37 4.91
N GLU A 7 -63.86 -16.56 3.67
CA GLU A 7 -63.03 -16.97 2.54
C GLU A 7 -62.05 -15.87 2.10
N GLU A 8 -62.51 -14.61 2.10
CA GLU A 8 -61.67 -13.43 1.80
C GLU A 8 -60.58 -13.23 2.86
N HIS A 9 -60.92 -13.46 4.13
CA HIS A 9 -59.97 -13.34 5.24
C HIS A 9 -58.93 -14.47 5.28
N ILE A 10 -59.28 -15.66 4.78
CA ILE A 10 -58.34 -16.79 4.62
C ILE A 10 -57.44 -16.57 3.41
N SER A 11 -57.96 -16.04 2.29
CA SER A 11 -57.12 -15.76 1.11
C SER A 11 -56.11 -14.64 1.36
N ASP A 12 -56.46 -13.62 2.15
CA ASP A 12 -55.54 -12.55 2.55
C ASP A 12 -54.44 -13.05 3.50
N ILE A 13 -54.75 -13.99 4.40
CA ILE A 13 -53.77 -14.61 5.30
C ILE A 13 -52.77 -15.48 4.51
N ASP A 14 -53.23 -16.25 3.52
CA ASP A 14 -52.36 -17.08 2.68
C ASP A 14 -51.50 -16.24 1.72
N ALA A 15 -52.04 -15.13 1.20
CA ALA A 15 -51.29 -14.18 0.38
C ALA A 15 -50.19 -13.46 1.18
N ASP A 16 -50.46 -13.07 2.43
CA ASP A 16 -49.46 -12.45 3.32
C ASP A 16 -48.39 -13.46 3.76
N LYS A 17 -48.78 -14.71 4.04
CA LYS A 17 -47.85 -15.78 4.41
C LYS A 17 -46.90 -16.16 3.26
N ASN A 18 -47.39 -16.18 2.02
CA ASN A 18 -46.54 -16.39 0.83
C ASN A 18 -45.64 -15.19 0.55
N LYS A 19 -46.13 -13.95 0.69
CA LYS A 19 -45.28 -12.75 0.59
C LYS A 19 -44.16 -12.74 1.63
N ARG A 20 -44.45 -13.09 2.89
CA ARG A 20 -43.45 -13.19 3.97
C ARG A 20 -42.45 -14.31 3.71
N ARG A 21 -42.87 -15.48 3.21
CA ARG A 21 -41.96 -16.58 2.83
C ARG A 21 -41.04 -16.19 1.68
N THR A 22 -41.57 -15.55 0.63
CA THR A 22 -40.74 -15.06 -0.48
C THR A 22 -39.81 -13.93 -0.04
N ALA A 23 -40.23 -13.04 0.86
CA ALA A 23 -39.37 -12.01 1.44
C ALA A 23 -38.26 -12.61 2.32
N PHE A 24 -38.57 -13.63 3.11
CA PHE A 24 -37.58 -14.31 3.96
C PHE A 24 -36.57 -15.11 3.14
N ILE A 25 -37.00 -15.77 2.06
CA ILE A 25 -36.10 -16.46 1.11
C ILE A 25 -35.19 -15.45 0.40
N LYS A 26 -35.72 -14.30 -0.04
CA LYS A 26 -34.92 -13.22 -0.64
C LYS A 26 -33.93 -12.59 0.34
N PHE A 27 -34.32 -12.43 1.61
CA PHE A 27 -33.44 -11.92 2.66
C PHE A 27 -32.35 -12.94 3.03
N ALA A 28 -32.69 -14.23 3.11
CA ALA A 28 -31.74 -15.31 3.35
C ALA A 28 -30.74 -15.47 2.19
N SER A 29 -31.19 -15.38 0.94
CA SER A 29 -30.29 -15.43 -0.23
C SER A 29 -29.40 -14.19 -0.34
N SER A 30 -29.90 -13.00 0.05
CA SER A 30 -29.12 -11.76 0.09
C SER A 30 -28.06 -11.79 1.18
N ALA A 31 -28.35 -12.36 2.35
CA ALA A 31 -27.40 -12.50 3.44
C ALA A 31 -26.28 -13.50 3.09
N VAL A 32 -26.60 -14.62 2.43
CA VAL A 32 -25.59 -15.57 1.95
C VAL A 32 -24.69 -14.95 0.87
N LEU A 33 -25.24 -14.13 -0.03
CA LEU A 33 -24.45 -13.40 -1.02
C LEU A 33 -23.54 -12.36 -0.37
N LEU A 34 -24.04 -11.61 0.62
CA LEU A 34 -23.21 -10.66 1.39
C LEU A 34 -22.09 -11.37 2.15
N CYS A 35 -22.38 -12.51 2.78
CA CYS A 35 -21.36 -13.32 3.45
C CYS A 35 -20.34 -13.92 2.48
N LEU A 36 -20.75 -14.31 1.27
CA LEU A 36 -19.84 -14.73 0.19
C LEU A 36 -18.97 -13.58 -0.32
N ILE A 37 -19.54 -12.38 -0.47
CA ILE A 37 -18.79 -11.17 -0.83
C ILE A 37 -17.76 -10.85 0.25
N ILE A 38 -18.14 -10.90 1.54
CA ILE A 38 -17.21 -10.71 2.67
C ILE A 38 -16.14 -11.82 2.67
N PHE A 39 -16.51 -13.08 2.44
CA PHE A 39 -15.56 -14.20 2.34
C PHE A 39 -14.55 -13.97 1.20
N VAL A 40 -15.00 -13.56 0.01
CA VAL A 40 -14.11 -13.25 -1.13
C VAL A 40 -13.26 -12.01 -0.86
N TYR A 41 -13.80 -11.00 -0.18
CA TYR A 41 -13.03 -9.82 0.27
C TYR A 41 -11.92 -10.19 1.26
N THR A 42 -12.15 -11.19 2.12
CA THR A 42 -11.14 -11.70 3.06
C THR A 42 -10.09 -12.64 2.44
N PHE A 43 -10.42 -13.36 1.35
CA PHE A 43 -9.47 -14.27 0.67
C PHE A 43 -8.69 -13.62 -0.48
N ALA A 44 -9.25 -12.59 -1.13
CA ALA A 44 -8.57 -11.78 -2.14
C ALA A 44 -7.29 -11.11 -1.61
N TRP A 45 -7.31 -10.74 -0.33
CA TRP A 45 -6.15 -10.20 0.38
C TRP A 45 -4.96 -11.17 0.51
N PHE A 46 -5.16 -12.47 0.26
CA PHE A 46 -4.11 -13.48 0.37
C PHE A 46 -3.48 -13.89 -0.96
N THR A 47 -3.99 -13.44 -2.11
CA THR A 47 -3.48 -13.91 -3.41
C THR A 47 -2.79 -12.86 -4.28
N MET A 48 -2.81 -11.57 -3.89
CA MET A 48 -2.02 -10.52 -4.54
C MET A 48 -0.68 -10.20 -3.85
N ASN A 49 -0.40 -10.82 -2.70
CA ASN A 49 0.97 -10.97 -2.20
C ASN A 49 1.38 -12.44 -2.36
N LYS A 50 2.08 -12.75 -3.45
CA LYS A 50 3.02 -13.87 -3.37
C LYS A 50 4.09 -13.37 -2.40
N ASN A 51 4.04 -13.88 -1.17
CA ASN A 51 4.85 -13.61 0.04
C ASN A 51 4.05 -13.18 1.28
N ALA A 52 2.72 -13.23 1.28
CA ALA A 52 1.93 -13.15 2.52
C ALA A 52 1.80 -14.53 3.18
N ASP A 53 2.90 -15.03 3.74
CA ASP A 53 2.88 -16.14 4.70
C ASP A 53 3.29 -15.63 6.09
N VAL A 54 2.61 -14.57 6.55
CA VAL A 54 2.59 -14.18 7.96
C VAL A 54 1.14 -14.06 8.39
N THR A 55 0.64 -15.23 8.80
CA THR A 55 -0.54 -15.51 9.61
C THR A 55 -1.04 -14.30 10.43
N GLY A 56 -2.22 -13.77 10.09
CA GLY A 56 -3.07 -12.96 10.96
C GLY A 56 -3.66 -13.79 12.11
N GLY A 57 -2.81 -14.52 12.83
CA GLY A 57 -3.16 -15.28 14.03
C GLY A 57 -2.99 -14.38 15.24
N ASP A 58 -3.99 -14.36 16.11
CA ASP A 58 -3.99 -13.72 17.43
C ASP A 58 -2.59 -13.51 17.99
N MET A 59 -2.08 -12.29 17.84
CA MET A 59 -0.77 -11.88 18.33
C MET A 59 -0.86 -11.82 19.85
N LYS A 60 -0.58 -12.95 20.50
CA LYS A 60 -0.32 -13.01 21.93
C LYS A 60 0.71 -11.92 22.25
N SER A 61 0.48 -11.19 23.33
CA SER A 61 1.42 -10.24 23.93
C SER A 61 2.76 -10.94 24.17
N VAL A 62 3.62 -10.96 23.16
CA VAL A 62 5.03 -11.29 23.26
C VAL A 62 5.69 -9.96 23.57
N SER A 63 6.34 -9.87 24.72
CA SER A 63 7.18 -8.71 25.03
C SER A 63 8.28 -8.63 23.98
N LEU A 64 8.16 -7.68 23.04
CA LEU A 64 9.17 -7.44 22.02
C LEU A 64 10.46 -6.93 22.67
N PRO A 65 11.64 -7.31 22.16
CA PRO A 65 12.92 -6.84 22.67
C PRO A 65 13.22 -5.37 22.29
N PHE A 66 12.36 -4.76 21.48
CA PHE A 66 12.44 -3.39 21.03
C PHE A 66 11.06 -2.72 20.96
N GLU A 67 11.06 -1.42 20.74
CA GLU A 67 9.91 -0.59 20.37
C GLU A 67 10.18 0.12 19.05
N LEU A 68 9.14 0.48 18.32
CA LEU A 68 9.25 1.27 17.10
C LEU A 68 8.84 2.71 17.36
N LYS A 69 9.60 3.66 16.80
CA LYS A 69 9.29 5.09 16.83
C LYS A 69 9.40 5.67 15.44
N THR A 70 8.59 6.67 15.10
CA THR A 70 8.70 7.47 13.88
C THR A 70 8.58 8.95 14.26
N GLU A 71 9.00 9.85 13.38
CA GLU A 71 8.78 11.28 13.56
C GLU A 71 7.52 11.70 12.79
N GLY A 72 6.85 12.75 13.26
CA GLY A 72 5.70 13.30 12.54
C GLY A 72 4.81 14.23 13.36
N THR A 73 3.99 15.00 12.64
CA THR A 73 2.94 15.86 13.19
C THR A 73 1.57 15.47 12.62
N GLU A 74 0.49 16.07 13.11
CA GLU A 74 -0.84 15.78 12.54
C GLU A 74 -0.93 16.30 11.11
N GLY A 75 -1.23 15.41 10.18
CA GLY A 75 -1.44 15.68 8.78
C GLY A 75 -2.91 15.70 8.35
N PHE A 76 -3.23 16.44 7.27
CA PHE A 76 -4.56 16.49 6.63
C PHE A 76 -5.17 15.11 6.34
N LEU A 77 -4.38 14.17 5.82
CA LEU A 77 -4.88 12.84 5.45
C LEU A 77 -4.84 11.82 6.60
N ASP A 78 -4.38 12.18 7.79
CA ASP A 78 -4.19 11.20 8.86
C ASP A 78 -5.51 10.61 9.37
N SER A 79 -6.66 11.23 9.08
CA SER A 79 -7.98 10.61 9.33
C SER A 79 -8.22 9.34 8.51
N CYS A 80 -7.41 9.09 7.48
CA CYS A 80 -7.44 7.89 6.66
C CYS A 80 -6.65 6.71 7.27
N LEU A 81 -5.83 6.96 8.28
CA LEU A 81 -5.09 5.91 9.00
C LEU A 81 -6.03 5.13 9.94
N ASP A 82 -5.71 3.87 10.21
CA ASP A 82 -6.52 3.07 11.14
C ASP A 82 -6.39 3.63 12.57
N SER A 83 -7.54 3.83 13.21
CA SER A 83 -7.70 4.23 14.61
C SER A 83 -6.92 3.38 15.63
N SER A 84 -6.55 2.15 15.28
CA SER A 84 -5.72 1.26 16.12
C SER A 84 -4.28 1.76 16.28
N TYR A 85 -3.80 2.58 15.34
CA TYR A 85 -2.51 3.27 15.43
C TYR A 85 -2.67 4.50 16.32
N LYS A 86 -2.52 4.30 17.63
CA LYS A 86 -2.64 5.38 18.60
C LYS A 86 -1.51 6.39 18.41
N ARG A 87 -1.88 7.65 18.23
CA ARG A 87 -0.99 8.80 18.44
C ARG A 87 -0.63 8.86 19.93
N LEU A 88 0.65 8.73 20.28
CA LEU A 88 1.10 9.15 21.60
C LEU A 88 1.38 10.67 21.54
N GLY A 89 0.48 11.43 22.18
CA GLY A 89 0.50 12.85 22.55
C GLY A 89 1.54 13.80 21.91
N ALA A 90 1.04 14.93 21.43
CA ALA A 90 1.75 16.06 20.81
C ALA A 90 2.88 16.75 21.61
N ASP A 91 3.27 16.25 22.79
CA ASP A 91 4.19 16.93 23.70
C ASP A 91 5.68 16.62 23.47
N SER A 92 6.06 15.78 22.50
CA SER A 92 7.49 15.43 22.29
C SER A 92 8.02 15.43 20.85
N GLY A 93 7.20 15.70 19.82
CA GLY A 93 7.66 15.72 18.42
C GLY A 93 8.11 14.36 17.86
N VAL A 94 7.93 13.27 18.61
CA VAL A 94 8.27 11.89 18.23
C VAL A 94 7.01 11.05 18.36
N LEU A 95 6.53 10.49 17.25
CA LEU A 95 5.37 9.61 17.20
C LEU A 95 5.80 8.18 17.52
N THR A 96 5.37 7.67 18.66
CA THR A 96 5.51 6.25 19.00
C THR A 96 4.27 5.49 18.50
N THR A 97 4.44 4.37 17.81
CA THR A 97 3.31 3.44 17.62
C THR A 97 3.06 2.73 18.95
N ALA A 98 1.88 2.94 19.51
CA ALA A 98 1.52 2.29 20.77
C ALA A 98 1.47 0.77 20.59
N ASP A 99 2.36 0.07 21.28
CA ASP A 99 2.35 -1.40 21.50
C ASP A 99 2.34 -2.28 20.23
N GLY A 100 2.83 -1.77 19.08
CA GLY A 100 2.76 -2.45 17.78
C GLY A 100 4.11 -2.87 17.20
N GLN A 101 4.11 -3.96 16.43
CA GLN A 101 5.22 -4.36 15.53
C GLN A 101 5.20 -3.58 14.21
N SER A 102 4.29 -2.63 14.02
CA SER A 102 4.11 -1.94 12.74
C SER A 102 4.03 -0.41 12.86
N ILE A 103 4.38 0.27 11.78
CA ILE A 103 4.23 1.71 11.55
C ILE A 103 3.52 1.93 10.23
N GLN A 104 2.58 2.88 10.18
CA GLN A 104 1.90 3.30 8.96
C GLN A 104 2.24 4.75 8.59
N TRP A 105 2.43 5.01 7.30
CA TRP A 105 2.56 6.33 6.70
C TRP A 105 1.62 6.47 5.51
N LEU A 106 1.21 7.70 5.24
CA LEU A 106 0.68 8.07 3.93
C LEU A 106 1.84 8.59 3.07
N VAL A 107 1.98 8.04 1.86
CA VAL A 107 3.07 8.43 0.95
C VAL A 107 2.74 9.76 0.30
N THR A 108 3.61 10.76 0.50
CA THR A 108 3.52 12.12 -0.05
C THR A 108 4.85 12.50 -0.69
N LYS A 109 4.89 13.56 -1.50
CA LYS A 109 6.07 13.99 -2.29
C LYS A 109 7.39 14.10 -1.53
N GLU A 110 7.41 14.49 -0.25
CA GLU A 110 8.64 14.66 0.55
C GLU A 110 8.81 13.59 1.66
N ASN A 111 7.72 12.93 2.03
CA ASN A 111 7.58 11.96 3.12
C ASN A 111 7.69 12.53 4.56
N ASN A 112 7.16 11.78 5.52
CA ASN A 112 7.23 12.00 6.98
C ASN A 112 6.19 12.96 7.59
N ALA A 113 4.92 12.51 7.63
CA ALA A 113 3.85 12.98 8.53
C ALA A 113 3.66 14.51 8.65
N ASN A 114 3.80 15.21 7.52
CA ASN A 114 3.54 16.64 7.44
C ASN A 114 2.67 16.96 6.21
N ASN A 115 1.46 16.39 6.20
CA ASN A 115 0.38 16.86 5.33
C ASN A 115 -0.09 18.22 5.87
N TYR A 116 0.61 19.30 5.54
CA TYR A 116 0.29 20.64 6.07
C TYR A 116 -1.15 21.05 5.73
N LYS A 117 -1.84 21.62 6.71
CA LYS A 117 -3.20 22.17 6.61
C LYS A 117 -3.21 23.63 6.11
N ASP A 118 -2.10 24.11 5.53
CA ASP A 118 -2.00 25.53 5.19
C ASP A 118 -2.50 25.79 3.76
N SER A 119 -3.78 26.15 3.71
CA SER A 119 -4.53 26.59 2.53
C SER A 119 -4.02 27.90 1.91
N GLU A 120 -2.79 28.34 2.18
CA GLU A 120 -2.21 29.57 1.63
C GLU A 120 -1.23 29.31 0.46
N THR A 121 -0.76 28.07 0.27
CA THR A 121 0.01 27.68 -0.92
C THR A 121 -0.64 26.45 -1.56
N ASN A 122 -1.53 26.69 -2.52
CA ASN A 122 -2.16 25.74 -3.47
C ASN A 122 -2.18 24.24 -3.07
N GLU A 123 -3.40 23.71 -2.91
CA GLU A 123 -3.73 22.30 -2.61
C GLU A 123 -3.06 21.25 -3.53
N ASP A 124 -2.50 21.67 -4.68
CA ASP A 124 -1.87 20.84 -5.70
C ASP A 124 -0.53 20.17 -5.30
N ASP A 125 0.13 20.60 -4.21
CA ASP A 125 1.50 20.12 -3.86
C ASP A 125 1.54 18.95 -2.86
N THR A 126 0.38 18.35 -2.53
CA THR A 126 0.29 17.21 -1.58
C THR A 126 0.23 15.83 -2.26
N GLY A 127 -0.11 15.78 -3.56
CA GLY A 127 -0.15 14.56 -4.34
C GLY A 127 1.23 14.07 -4.77
N ILE A 128 1.41 12.75 -4.85
CA ILE A 128 2.56 12.17 -5.55
C ILE A 128 2.27 12.14 -7.06
N HIS A 129 3.30 12.36 -7.86
CA HIS A 129 3.28 12.31 -9.33
C HIS A 129 4.58 11.67 -9.84
N PRO A 130 4.67 11.26 -11.13
CA PRO A 130 5.93 10.82 -11.70
C PRO A 130 7.05 11.83 -11.45
N GLY A 131 8.19 11.36 -10.94
CA GLY A 131 9.33 12.15 -10.46
C GLY A 131 9.33 12.42 -8.94
N SER A 132 8.25 12.11 -8.22
CA SER A 132 8.20 12.29 -6.76
C SER A 132 9.06 11.26 -6.03
N HIS A 133 9.65 11.63 -4.90
CA HIS A 133 10.54 10.75 -4.13
C HIS A 133 10.69 11.21 -2.67
N GLY A 134 10.96 10.30 -1.74
CA GLY A 134 11.14 10.67 -0.34
C GLY A 134 11.65 9.54 0.55
N THR A 135 11.49 9.70 1.87
CA THR A 135 12.07 8.77 2.88
C THR A 135 11.12 8.42 4.02
N LEU A 136 10.86 7.13 4.24
CA LEU A 136 10.14 6.62 5.42
C LEU A 136 11.20 6.38 6.50
N ARG A 137 11.16 7.17 7.58
CA ARG A 137 12.15 7.08 8.65
C ARG A 137 11.50 6.58 9.93
N PHE A 138 12.17 5.66 10.59
CA PHE A 138 11.77 5.18 11.91
C PHE A 138 12.99 4.73 12.69
N TRP A 139 12.79 4.50 13.99
CA TRP A 139 13.79 4.04 14.91
C TRP A 139 13.35 2.74 15.56
N ILE A 140 14.29 1.82 15.65
CA ILE A 140 14.17 0.64 16.50
C ILE A 140 14.85 0.99 17.81
N VAL A 141 14.06 1.06 18.88
CA VAL A 141 14.51 1.40 20.22
C VAL A 141 14.73 0.11 21.01
N PRO A 142 15.98 -0.23 21.37
CA PRO A 142 16.24 -1.43 22.16
C PRO A 142 15.69 -1.31 23.57
N LYS A 143 15.19 -2.41 24.14
CA LYS A 143 14.85 -2.48 25.57
C LYS A 143 16.05 -2.86 26.43
N GLU A 144 16.63 -4.03 26.16
CA GLU A 144 17.74 -4.58 26.96
C GLU A 144 18.82 -5.26 26.09
N GLN A 145 18.51 -5.65 24.86
CA GLN A 145 19.42 -6.44 24.02
C GLN A 145 20.32 -5.54 23.18
N GLN A 146 21.64 -5.73 23.30
CA GLN A 146 22.64 -5.00 22.51
C GLN A 146 22.67 -5.43 21.04
N THR A 147 22.26 -6.66 20.73
CA THR A 147 22.17 -7.17 19.36
C THR A 147 20.87 -7.90 19.16
N ILE A 148 20.16 -7.58 18.08
CA ILE A 148 18.92 -8.24 17.67
C ILE A 148 18.98 -8.59 16.19
N LYS A 149 18.25 -9.63 15.80
CA LYS A 149 17.98 -9.94 14.41
C LYS A 149 16.51 -9.70 14.13
N VAL A 150 16.20 -8.91 13.11
CA VAL A 150 14.83 -8.50 12.77
C VAL A 150 14.52 -8.81 11.31
N ASN A 151 13.24 -9.07 11.03
CA ASN A 151 12.66 -9.15 9.70
C ASN A 151 11.76 -7.94 9.48
N TYR A 152 11.92 -7.30 8.33
CA TYR A 152 11.13 -6.16 7.87
C TYR A 152 10.19 -6.59 6.76
N ASN A 153 8.92 -6.22 6.88
CA ASN A 153 7.90 -6.38 5.84
C ASN A 153 7.35 -4.99 5.51
N LEU A 154 7.60 -4.52 4.28
CA LEU A 154 7.03 -3.27 3.77
C LEU A 154 5.84 -3.58 2.88
N LYS A 155 4.68 -3.00 3.19
CA LYS A 155 3.45 -3.17 2.46
C LYS A 155 2.90 -1.84 1.97
N ILE A 156 2.55 -1.78 0.69
CA ILE A 156 1.88 -0.62 0.09
C ILE A 156 0.43 -0.95 -0.22
N THR A 157 -0.49 -0.16 0.31
CA THR A 157 -1.93 -0.27 0.08
C THR A 157 -2.42 0.97 -0.68
N PRO A 158 -2.67 0.85 -2.00
CA PRO A 158 -3.28 1.91 -2.78
C PRO A 158 -4.78 2.05 -2.50
N TYR A 159 -5.25 3.30 -2.37
CA TYR A 159 -6.66 3.66 -2.27
C TYR A 159 -7.08 4.43 -3.51
N LYS A 160 -8.11 3.95 -4.20
CA LYS A 160 -8.69 4.60 -5.38
C LYS A 160 -9.84 5.53 -5.03
N LYS A 161 -10.09 6.48 -5.92
CA LYS A 161 -11.25 7.36 -5.91
C LYS A 161 -12.52 6.55 -6.21
N GLN A 162 -13.45 6.49 -5.27
CA GLN A 162 -14.78 5.91 -5.47
C GLN A 162 -15.83 7.03 -5.46
N TYR A 163 -16.33 7.36 -6.64
CA TYR A 163 -17.42 8.32 -6.79
C TYR A 163 -18.76 7.67 -6.41
N PRO A 164 -19.68 8.43 -5.79
CA PRO A 164 -21.01 7.96 -5.50
C PRO A 164 -21.74 7.58 -6.80
N THR A 165 -22.58 6.57 -6.70
CA THR A 165 -23.36 6.05 -7.82
C THR A 165 -24.83 6.06 -7.42
N ASP A 166 -25.69 6.56 -8.30
CA ASP A 166 -27.13 6.58 -8.04
C ASP A 166 -27.76 5.18 -8.13
N SER A 167 -29.06 5.08 -7.81
CA SER A 167 -29.79 3.81 -7.86
C SER A 167 -29.90 3.18 -9.26
N ASN A 168 -29.53 3.91 -10.32
CA ASN A 168 -29.52 3.45 -11.71
C ASN A 168 -28.12 3.08 -12.21
N GLY A 169 -27.09 3.16 -11.36
CA GLY A 169 -25.71 2.86 -11.74
C GLY A 169 -24.98 4.02 -12.41
N LYS A 170 -25.52 5.25 -12.37
CA LYS A 170 -24.84 6.43 -12.91
C LYS A 170 -23.89 7.01 -11.87
N THR A 171 -22.61 7.08 -12.21
CA THR A 171 -21.58 7.72 -11.39
C THR A 171 -21.71 9.23 -11.45
N ASP A 172 -21.65 9.87 -10.29
CA ASP A 172 -21.59 11.33 -10.14
C ASP A 172 -20.13 11.76 -9.98
N TYR A 173 -19.51 12.20 -11.07
CA TYR A 173 -18.13 12.67 -11.10
C TYR A 173 -17.96 14.09 -10.54
N ASP A 174 -19.06 14.82 -10.31
CA ASP A 174 -19.02 16.17 -9.72
C ASP A 174 -19.03 16.12 -8.17
N ALA A 175 -19.24 14.94 -7.59
CA ALA A 175 -19.23 14.72 -6.15
C ALA A 175 -17.84 14.34 -5.62
N GLU A 176 -17.58 14.66 -4.35
CA GLU A 176 -16.34 14.27 -3.66
C GLU A 176 -16.19 12.74 -3.61
N PRO A 177 -15.10 12.17 -4.15
CA PRO A 177 -14.87 10.74 -4.11
C PRO A 177 -14.49 10.28 -2.69
N SER A 178 -14.90 9.07 -2.34
CA SER A 178 -14.46 8.40 -1.12
C SER A 178 -13.28 7.47 -1.41
N PRO A 179 -12.32 7.30 -0.50
CA PRO A 179 -11.21 6.38 -0.69
C PRO A 179 -11.66 4.94 -0.48
N VAL A 180 -11.30 4.05 -1.42
CA VAL A 180 -11.54 2.60 -1.32
C VAL A 180 -10.25 1.87 -1.69
N ALA A 181 -9.83 0.91 -0.86
CA ALA A 181 -8.67 0.08 -1.17
C ALA A 181 -8.89 -0.70 -2.48
N LEU A 182 -7.83 -0.91 -3.27
CA LEU A 182 -7.92 -1.71 -4.49
C LEU A 182 -8.37 -3.15 -4.18
N GLY A 183 -9.27 -3.67 -5.02
CA GLY A 183 -9.76 -5.05 -4.92
C GLY A 183 -9.33 -5.92 -6.11
N GLU A 184 -9.83 -7.16 -6.16
CA GLU A 184 -9.55 -8.13 -7.22
C GLU A 184 -9.88 -7.64 -8.64
N SER A 185 -10.79 -6.69 -8.79
CA SER A 185 -11.11 -6.08 -10.09
C SER A 185 -10.05 -5.11 -10.58
N ASP A 186 -9.16 -4.65 -9.69
CA ASP A 186 -8.20 -3.57 -9.93
C ASP A 186 -6.78 -4.10 -10.12
N LYS A 187 -6.60 -5.39 -10.47
CA LYS A 187 -5.28 -6.04 -10.49
C LYS A 187 -4.26 -5.33 -11.35
N THR A 188 -4.71 -4.82 -12.50
CA THR A 188 -3.85 -4.08 -13.43
C THR A 188 -3.35 -2.79 -12.79
N LEU A 189 -4.23 -2.04 -12.12
CA LEU A 189 -3.86 -0.81 -11.42
C LEU A 189 -2.94 -1.10 -10.23
N ALA A 190 -3.19 -2.19 -9.49
CA ALA A 190 -2.31 -2.65 -8.43
C ALA A 190 -0.90 -2.99 -8.96
N ALA A 191 -0.82 -3.69 -10.10
CA ALA A 191 0.46 -4.00 -10.75
C ALA A 191 1.21 -2.75 -11.23
N TYR A 192 0.49 -1.71 -11.67
CA TYR A 192 1.08 -0.41 -12.00
C TYR A 192 1.67 0.25 -10.76
N VAL A 193 0.93 0.34 -9.66
CA VAL A 193 1.45 0.91 -8.41
C VAL A 193 2.70 0.16 -7.92
N ASP A 194 2.67 -1.18 -7.89
CA ASP A 194 3.81 -2.02 -7.47
C ASP A 194 5.05 -1.85 -8.38
N SER A 195 4.84 -1.58 -9.66
CA SER A 195 5.93 -1.46 -10.64
C SER A 195 6.54 -0.07 -10.71
N HIS A 196 5.75 0.97 -10.41
CA HIS A 196 6.16 2.37 -10.60
C HIS A 196 6.54 3.07 -9.30
N ILE A 197 5.98 2.66 -8.16
CA ILE A 197 6.33 3.20 -6.84
C ILE A 197 7.32 2.26 -6.17
N LEU A 198 8.59 2.62 -6.21
CA LEU A 198 9.70 1.74 -5.88
C LEU A 198 10.34 2.12 -4.55
N PHE A 199 10.86 1.13 -3.82
CA PHE A 199 11.44 1.29 -2.49
C PHE A 199 12.86 0.73 -2.42
N PHE A 200 13.73 1.38 -1.65
CA PHE A 200 15.16 1.10 -1.59
C PHE A 200 15.71 1.34 -0.18
N ARG A 201 16.76 0.60 0.20
CA ARG A 201 17.46 0.80 1.48
C ARG A 201 18.58 1.83 1.40
N HIS A 202 19.05 2.18 0.20
CA HIS A 202 20.15 3.11 0.04
C HIS A 202 19.91 4.14 -1.07
N HIS A 203 20.39 5.36 -0.83
CA HIS A 203 20.46 6.44 -1.79
C HIS A 203 21.74 7.25 -1.55
N ASP A 204 22.60 7.39 -2.57
CA ASP A 204 23.91 8.06 -2.45
C ASP A 204 23.87 9.58 -2.73
N GLY A 205 22.65 10.14 -2.90
CA GLY A 205 22.42 11.51 -3.35
C GLY A 205 22.12 11.62 -4.84
N LYS A 206 22.37 10.56 -5.62
CA LYS A 206 22.05 10.49 -7.05
C LYS A 206 21.34 9.19 -7.44
N TYR A 207 21.77 8.06 -6.86
CA TYR A 207 21.33 6.74 -7.25
C TYR A 207 20.72 5.98 -6.07
N TYR A 208 19.56 5.37 -6.33
CA TYR A 208 18.93 4.40 -5.44
C TYR A 208 19.51 2.99 -5.65
N SER A 209 19.69 2.23 -4.58
CA SER A 209 20.18 0.84 -4.64
C SER A 209 19.66 0.02 -3.46
N ASP A 210 19.79 -1.31 -3.56
CA ASP A 210 19.30 -2.25 -2.55
C ASP A 210 17.76 -2.16 -2.50
N MET A 211 17.16 -2.49 -3.65
CA MET A 211 15.71 -2.43 -3.88
C MET A 211 14.97 -3.40 -2.94
N ILE A 212 13.90 -2.92 -2.34
CA ILE A 212 13.01 -3.70 -1.49
C ILE A 212 11.90 -4.26 -2.40
N ASP A 213 12.05 -5.51 -2.83
CA ASP A 213 11.02 -6.26 -3.59
C ASP A 213 10.38 -7.40 -2.79
N ASP A 214 10.84 -7.63 -1.56
CA ASP A 214 10.37 -8.64 -0.63
C ASP A 214 10.78 -8.27 0.82
N ASP A 215 10.42 -9.14 1.77
CA ASP A 215 10.91 -9.13 3.13
C ASP A 215 12.44 -9.15 3.19
N PHE A 216 13.01 -8.44 4.15
CA PHE A 216 14.45 -8.44 4.38
C PHE A 216 14.80 -8.55 5.86
N GLU A 217 15.93 -9.21 6.14
CA GLU A 217 16.44 -9.37 7.50
C GLU A 217 17.68 -8.50 7.73
N GLU A 218 17.82 -7.99 8.96
CA GLU A 218 19.02 -7.28 9.40
C GLU A 218 19.41 -7.70 10.81
N GLU A 219 20.73 -7.82 11.06
CA GLU A 219 21.28 -7.87 12.40
C GLU A 219 21.66 -6.45 12.84
N ILE A 220 21.00 -5.96 13.88
CA ILE A 220 21.23 -4.62 14.42
C ILE A 220 22.11 -4.74 15.65
N LYS A 221 23.20 -3.97 15.68
CA LYS A 221 24.07 -3.79 16.84
C LYS A 221 23.88 -2.38 17.37
N PHE A 222 23.21 -2.25 18.51
CA PHE A 222 22.95 -0.96 19.11
C PHE A 222 24.23 -0.38 19.70
N ALA A 223 24.48 0.89 19.41
CA ALA A 223 25.58 1.62 20.03
C ALA A 223 25.23 1.97 21.48
N GLU A 224 26.24 2.05 22.35
CA GLU A 224 26.09 2.58 23.71
C GLU A 224 26.59 4.02 23.76
N ASN A 225 25.89 4.87 24.51
CA ASN A 225 26.39 6.20 24.84
C ASN A 225 27.42 6.14 26.00
N SER A 226 27.91 7.30 26.43
CA SER A 226 28.89 7.40 27.53
C SER A 226 28.37 6.91 28.89
N ASP A 227 27.05 6.83 29.06
CA ASP A 227 26.39 6.38 30.29
C ASP A 227 26.03 4.88 30.25
N GLY A 228 26.36 4.18 29.15
CA GLY A 228 26.07 2.77 28.95
C GLY A 228 24.64 2.49 28.48
N GLU A 229 23.88 3.50 28.05
CA GLU A 229 22.53 3.34 27.52
C GLU A 229 22.56 3.02 26.02
N LEU A 230 21.80 2.00 25.63
CA LEU A 230 21.65 1.60 24.24
C LEU A 230 20.89 2.68 23.44
N GLN A 231 21.47 3.08 22.33
CA GLN A 231 20.93 4.12 21.45
C GLN A 231 19.98 3.52 20.41
N PRO A 232 18.89 4.21 20.07
CA PRO A 232 18.01 3.81 18.96
C PRO A 232 18.78 3.67 17.64
N CYS A 233 18.41 2.67 16.83
CA CYS A 233 18.91 2.51 15.48
C CYS A 233 17.93 3.16 14.50
N GLU A 234 18.38 4.16 13.75
CA GLU A 234 17.59 4.77 12.66
C GLU A 234 17.57 3.85 11.45
N VAL A 235 16.37 3.63 10.91
CA VAL A 235 16.13 2.92 9.66
C VAL A 235 15.47 3.89 8.70
N THR A 236 16.06 4.02 7.52
CA THR A 236 15.53 4.84 6.43
C THR A 236 15.21 3.96 5.23
N VAL A 237 13.97 4.02 4.78
CA VAL A 237 13.55 3.48 3.48
C VAL A 237 13.35 4.63 2.53
N TYR A 238 14.03 4.60 1.40
CA TYR A 238 13.86 5.55 0.32
C TYR A 238 12.77 5.06 -0.63
N TRP A 239 11.96 5.96 -1.16
CA TRP A 239 11.01 5.63 -2.23
C TRP A 239 11.11 6.63 -3.37
N VAL A 240 10.76 6.17 -4.57
CA VAL A 240 10.78 6.97 -5.79
C VAL A 240 9.69 6.47 -6.75
N TRP A 241 9.00 7.42 -7.36
CA TRP A 241 8.22 7.22 -8.58
C TRP A 241 9.05 7.80 -9.74
N PRO A 242 9.76 7.00 -10.55
CA PRO A 242 10.57 7.54 -11.63
C PRO A 242 9.73 8.30 -12.66
N GLU A 243 10.20 9.46 -13.14
CA GLU A 243 9.44 10.31 -14.07
C GLU A 243 9.28 9.63 -15.44
N THR A 244 10.25 8.81 -15.83
CA THR A 244 10.23 8.13 -17.12
C THR A 244 10.79 6.72 -17.02
N LEU A 245 10.42 5.87 -17.99
CA LEU A 245 11.05 4.56 -18.19
C LEU A 245 12.58 4.66 -18.23
N GLY A 246 13.14 5.70 -18.86
CA GLY A 246 14.59 5.88 -18.95
C GLY A 246 15.26 6.14 -17.60
N GLU A 247 14.56 6.76 -16.66
CA GLU A 247 15.07 6.97 -15.29
C GLU A 247 15.04 5.67 -14.48
N ALA A 248 13.99 4.87 -14.70
CA ALA A 248 13.78 3.60 -14.02
C ALA A 248 14.78 2.52 -14.46
N VAL A 249 15.05 2.37 -15.77
CA VAL A 249 15.75 1.17 -16.28
C VAL A 249 16.98 1.41 -17.14
N LEU A 250 17.18 2.59 -17.75
CA LEU A 250 18.27 2.76 -18.72
C LEU A 250 19.63 3.04 -18.08
N GLU A 251 20.65 2.34 -18.59
CA GLU A 251 22.05 2.65 -18.36
C GLU A 251 22.40 4.01 -18.98
N ASN A 252 23.20 4.83 -18.29
CA ASN A 252 23.82 6.04 -18.86
C ASN A 252 22.85 7.13 -19.37
N SER A 253 21.58 7.13 -18.96
CA SER A 253 20.77 8.34 -19.08
C SER A 253 21.33 9.37 -18.09
N SER A 254 21.48 10.64 -18.52
CA SER A 254 21.91 11.72 -17.62
C SER A 254 20.93 11.95 -16.45
N LYS A 255 19.77 11.29 -16.51
CA LYS A 255 18.67 11.32 -15.56
C LYS A 255 18.44 9.99 -14.84
N GLY A 256 19.20 8.94 -15.12
CA GLY A 256 19.02 7.63 -14.49
C GLY A 256 19.16 7.75 -12.98
N VAL A 257 18.16 7.28 -12.24
CA VAL A 257 18.13 7.41 -10.77
C VAL A 257 18.40 6.09 -10.06
N ILE A 258 18.46 4.97 -10.79
CA ILE A 258 18.69 3.65 -10.18
C ILE A 258 20.12 3.18 -10.43
N SER A 259 20.81 2.78 -9.36
CA SER A 259 22.16 2.22 -9.41
C SER A 259 22.19 0.92 -10.21
N GLN A 260 23.30 0.71 -10.93
CA GLN A 260 23.50 -0.48 -11.73
C GLN A 260 24.23 -1.57 -10.95
N THR A 261 23.97 -2.82 -11.32
CA THR A 261 24.84 -3.93 -10.91
C THR A 261 26.01 -4.09 -11.89
N ILE A 262 27.02 -4.90 -11.50
CA ILE A 262 28.29 -5.14 -12.22
C ILE A 262 28.12 -5.55 -13.72
N ASN A 263 26.90 -5.84 -14.19
CA ASN A 263 26.60 -6.27 -15.56
C ASN A 263 25.66 -5.32 -16.36
N GLY A 264 25.53 -4.05 -15.98
CA GLY A 264 24.69 -3.06 -16.73
C GLY A 264 23.17 -3.26 -16.60
N THR A 265 22.75 -4.20 -15.75
CA THR A 265 21.34 -4.43 -15.38
C THR A 265 21.10 -3.83 -14.00
N ASN A 266 20.11 -2.95 -13.87
CA ASN A 266 19.65 -2.49 -12.55
C ASN A 266 18.52 -3.39 -12.03
N GLU A 267 18.19 -3.25 -10.75
CA GLU A 267 17.21 -4.10 -10.07
C GLU A 267 15.79 -3.91 -10.64
N VAL A 268 15.47 -2.70 -11.08
CA VAL A 268 14.17 -2.37 -11.70
C VAL A 268 14.01 -3.02 -13.06
N LEU A 269 15.06 -3.10 -13.89
CA LEU A 269 15.02 -3.84 -15.14
C LEU A 269 14.82 -5.35 -14.90
N LYS A 270 15.32 -5.89 -13.78
CA LYS A 270 15.00 -7.27 -13.39
C LYS A 270 13.53 -7.41 -13.02
N LYS A 271 12.97 -6.47 -12.24
CA LYS A 271 11.54 -6.45 -11.87
C LYS A 271 10.64 -6.31 -13.09
N LEU A 272 10.95 -5.38 -14.00
CA LEU A 272 10.26 -5.20 -15.28
C LEU A 272 10.25 -6.48 -16.11
N ASN A 273 11.36 -7.23 -16.16
CA ASN A 273 11.41 -8.50 -16.87
C ASN A 273 10.64 -9.64 -16.20
N LYS A 274 10.28 -9.53 -14.90
CA LYS A 274 9.40 -10.49 -14.22
C LYS A 274 7.93 -10.21 -14.56
N ASP A 275 7.55 -8.93 -14.63
CA ASP A 275 6.20 -8.49 -15.01
C ASP A 275 6.22 -7.24 -15.89
N PRO A 276 6.41 -7.39 -17.22
CA PRO A 276 6.41 -6.24 -18.13
C PRO A 276 5.06 -5.53 -18.16
N GLY A 277 3.97 -6.26 -17.89
CA GLY A 277 2.61 -5.74 -17.90
C GLY A 277 2.39 -4.69 -16.83
N GLY A 278 3.03 -4.82 -15.66
CA GLY A 278 2.99 -3.83 -14.57
C GLY A 278 3.73 -2.52 -14.90
N PHE A 279 4.78 -2.57 -15.73
CA PHE A 279 5.50 -1.36 -16.15
C PHE A 279 4.92 -0.71 -17.41
N LEU A 280 4.39 -1.53 -18.33
CA LEU A 280 4.12 -1.11 -19.71
C LEU A 280 2.68 -1.46 -20.10
N LYS A 281 1.79 -0.46 -20.09
CA LYS A 281 0.39 -0.64 -20.46
C LYS A 281 0.24 -1.15 -21.89
N GLY A 282 -0.47 -2.26 -22.04
CA GLY A 282 -0.69 -2.92 -23.32
C GLY A 282 0.57 -3.58 -23.92
N TYR A 283 1.54 -3.96 -23.10
CA TYR A 283 2.68 -4.75 -23.56
C TYR A 283 2.29 -6.23 -23.74
N TYR A 284 2.63 -6.79 -24.90
CA TYR A 284 2.32 -8.17 -25.28
C TYR A 284 3.57 -8.97 -25.71
N GLY A 285 4.77 -8.47 -25.40
CA GLY A 285 6.01 -9.15 -25.76
C GLY A 285 6.33 -10.31 -24.82
N GLU A 286 6.85 -11.40 -25.35
CA GLU A 286 7.22 -12.60 -24.57
C GLU A 286 8.71 -12.65 -24.23
N SER A 287 9.54 -11.84 -24.90
CA SER A 287 10.98 -11.79 -24.66
C SER A 287 11.33 -10.80 -23.56
N LYS A 288 12.33 -11.17 -22.74
CA LYS A 288 12.97 -10.25 -21.81
C LYS A 288 13.54 -9.05 -22.56
N LEU A 289 13.28 -7.86 -22.04
CA LEU A 289 13.80 -6.60 -22.53
C LEU A 289 15.22 -6.38 -22.00
N THR A 290 16.16 -6.18 -22.92
CA THR A 290 17.53 -5.72 -22.62
C THR A 290 17.63 -4.20 -22.70
N GLN A 291 18.74 -3.63 -22.22
CA GLN A 291 19.07 -2.20 -22.40
C GLN A 291 18.98 -1.78 -23.89
N ASP A 292 19.49 -2.65 -24.77
CA ASP A 292 19.48 -2.49 -26.21
C ASP A 292 18.06 -2.48 -26.79
N ASP A 293 17.19 -3.38 -26.34
CA ASP A 293 15.81 -3.46 -26.78
C ASP A 293 15.03 -2.22 -26.34
N ILE A 294 15.25 -1.78 -25.10
CA ILE A 294 14.60 -0.58 -24.56
C ILE A 294 15.05 0.65 -25.32
N THR A 295 16.35 0.80 -25.56
CA THR A 295 16.90 1.94 -26.31
C THR A 295 16.36 1.98 -27.73
N LYS A 296 16.35 0.85 -28.44
CA LYS A 296 15.83 0.76 -29.82
C LYS A 296 14.32 1.04 -29.92
N ASN A 297 13.56 0.69 -28.88
CA ASN A 297 12.10 0.82 -28.86
C ASN A 297 11.60 1.93 -27.91
N TYR A 298 12.48 2.84 -27.50
CA TYR A 298 12.23 3.73 -26.36
C TYR A 298 10.96 4.56 -26.52
N SER A 299 10.73 5.15 -27.69
CA SER A 299 9.54 5.96 -27.95
C SER A 299 8.24 5.19 -27.69
N ARG A 300 8.16 3.93 -28.13
CA ARG A 300 6.98 3.09 -27.90
C ARG A 300 6.85 2.69 -26.44
N LEU A 301 7.93 2.20 -25.84
CA LEU A 301 7.92 1.69 -24.46
C LEU A 301 7.69 2.82 -23.45
N SER A 302 8.24 4.00 -23.68
CA SER A 302 8.00 5.19 -22.85
C SER A 302 6.54 5.63 -22.91
N ILE A 303 5.86 5.56 -24.06
CA ILE A 303 4.41 5.83 -24.12
C ILE A 303 3.64 4.81 -23.28
N GLN A 304 4.01 3.52 -23.35
CA GLN A 304 3.34 2.49 -22.56
C GLN A 304 3.56 2.66 -21.06
N TYR A 305 4.75 3.11 -20.66
CA TYR A 305 5.08 3.47 -19.28
C TYR A 305 4.23 4.66 -18.81
N ASN A 306 4.24 5.77 -19.56
CA ASN A 306 3.48 6.96 -19.21
C ASN A 306 1.96 6.72 -19.16
N ASN A 307 1.44 5.84 -20.03
CA ASN A 307 0.02 5.47 -19.99
C ASN A 307 -0.34 4.65 -18.74
N ALA A 308 0.62 3.94 -18.14
CA ALA A 308 0.42 3.27 -16.85
C ALA A 308 0.48 4.29 -15.71
N ASP A 309 1.40 5.26 -15.77
CA ASP A 309 1.47 6.39 -14.82
C ASP A 309 0.17 7.21 -14.81
N GLU A 310 -0.40 7.48 -15.98
CA GLU A 310 -1.67 8.18 -16.14
C GLU A 310 -2.80 7.45 -15.40
N ASP A 311 -2.90 6.12 -15.53
CA ASP A 311 -3.89 5.33 -14.78
C ASP A 311 -3.66 5.42 -13.27
N ILE A 312 -2.40 5.45 -12.80
CA ILE A 312 -2.12 5.67 -11.38
C ILE A 312 -2.65 7.04 -10.95
N GLY A 313 -2.29 8.12 -11.67
CA GLY A 313 -2.71 9.49 -11.32
C GLY A 313 -4.22 9.73 -11.40
N ASP A 314 -4.89 9.12 -12.37
CA ASP A 314 -6.34 9.28 -12.58
C ASP A 314 -7.12 8.60 -11.46
N TYR A 315 -6.73 7.38 -11.08
CA TYR A 315 -7.53 6.53 -10.21
C TYR A 315 -7.07 6.51 -8.76
N ILE A 316 -5.78 6.61 -8.47
CA ILE A 316 -5.26 6.55 -7.10
C ILE A 316 -5.46 7.90 -6.41
N MET A 317 -5.96 7.85 -5.19
CA MET A 317 -6.16 9.00 -4.32
C MET A 317 -4.97 9.17 -3.37
N PHE A 318 -4.52 8.09 -2.74
CA PHE A 318 -3.32 8.06 -1.90
C PHE A 318 -2.79 6.63 -1.75
N LEU A 319 -1.56 6.52 -1.26
CA LEU A 319 -0.92 5.26 -0.90
C LEU A 319 -0.65 5.22 0.61
N MET A 320 -0.99 4.11 1.24
CA MET A 320 -0.59 3.83 2.62
C MET A 320 0.58 2.85 2.62
N ALA A 321 1.70 3.24 3.22
CA ALA A 321 2.83 2.37 3.48
C ALA A 321 2.75 1.85 4.92
N GLU A 322 2.90 0.55 5.12
CA GLU A 322 2.98 -0.11 6.42
C GLU A 322 4.29 -0.87 6.52
N MET A 323 5.14 -0.51 7.48
CA MET A 323 6.33 -1.26 7.84
C MET A 323 6.05 -2.10 9.06
N THR A 324 6.20 -3.41 8.96
CA THR A 324 6.17 -4.34 10.10
C THR A 324 7.57 -4.85 10.40
N VAL A 325 7.99 -4.78 11.66
CA VAL A 325 9.27 -5.27 12.15
C VAL A 325 9.02 -6.37 13.18
N SER A 326 9.57 -7.56 12.92
CA SER A 326 9.41 -8.72 13.79
C SER A 326 10.78 -9.29 14.19
N PRO A 327 10.93 -9.85 15.41
CA PRO A 327 12.15 -10.55 15.79
C PRO A 327 12.29 -11.83 14.94
N VAL A 328 13.47 -12.07 14.39
CA VAL A 328 13.79 -13.38 13.82
C VAL A 328 14.05 -14.30 15.00
N ASN A 329 13.06 -15.12 15.36
CA ASN A 329 13.27 -16.16 16.36
C ASN A 329 14.38 -17.08 15.86
N SER A 330 15.52 -17.12 16.56
CA SER A 330 16.52 -18.16 16.37
C SER A 330 15.82 -19.50 16.61
N VAL A 331 15.52 -20.22 15.52
CA VAL A 331 15.05 -21.59 15.60
C VAL A 331 16.18 -22.38 16.25
N ASN A 332 15.95 -22.77 17.51
CA ASN A 332 16.84 -23.66 18.27
C ASN A 332 16.92 -25.04 17.62
#